data_AF-E2E878-F1
#
_entry.id   AF-E2E878-F1
#
_cell.length_a   1.000
_cell.length_b   1.000
_cell.length_c   1.000
_cell.angle_alpha   90.00
_cell.angle_beta   90.00
_cell.angle_gamma   90.00
#
_symmetry.space_group_name_H-M   'P 1'
#
loop_
_entity.id
_entity.type
_entity.pdbx_description
1 polymer ?
#
loop_
_entity_poly.entity_id
_entity_poly.type
_entity_poly.pdbx_seq_one_letter_code
_entity_poly.pdbx_strand_id
1 'polypeptide(L)'
;FEVGDKELKDVVQGFRAMNLRGWNVSMPNKTNIHKYLDKLSPAAELVGAVNTVVNDDGVLTGHITDGTGYMRALKEAGHDIIGKKMTICGAGGAATAICIQAALDGVKEISIFNRKDDFYANAEKTVEKINSKTDCKAQLFDIEDHERLRKEISESVIFTNATGVGMKPFEGETLLPSADMLRPELIVSDVVYKPTKTRLLEI
;
A
#
# COMPACT_ATOMS: atom_id res chain seq x y z
N PHE A 1 0.63 12.32 -20.15
CA PHE A 1 0.37 11.39 -21.26
C PHE A 1 -0.69 10.41 -20.82
N GLU A 2 -1.70 10.13 -21.65
CA GLU A 2 -2.65 9.04 -21.43
C GLU A 2 -2.06 7.76 -22.04
N VAL A 3 -1.73 6.78 -21.20
CA VAL A 3 -0.96 5.59 -21.61
C VAL A 3 -1.59 4.38 -20.93
N GLY A 4 -2.07 3.42 -21.72
CA GLY A 4 -2.56 2.13 -21.24
C GLY A 4 -1.61 0.99 -21.59
N ASP A 5 -2.11 -0.24 -21.45
CA ASP A 5 -1.31 -1.45 -21.67
C ASP A 5 -0.75 -1.57 -23.09
N LYS A 6 -1.48 -1.06 -24.09
CA LYS A 6 -1.08 -1.14 -25.51
C LYS A 6 0.08 -0.19 -25.81
N GLU A 7 0.09 1.00 -25.22
CA GLU A 7 1.05 2.05 -25.51
C GLU A 7 2.31 1.96 -24.62
N LEU A 8 2.23 1.28 -23.47
CA LEU A 8 3.24 1.31 -22.42
C LEU A 8 4.65 0.97 -22.93
N LYS A 9 4.79 -0.09 -23.75
CA LYS A 9 6.09 -0.51 -24.28
C LYS A 9 6.72 0.60 -25.13
N ASP A 10 5.96 1.13 -26.07
CA ASP A 10 6.47 2.10 -27.05
C ASP A 10 6.79 3.44 -26.38
N VAL A 11 5.96 3.84 -25.40
CA VAL A 11 6.21 5.03 -24.59
C VAL A 11 7.51 4.91 -23.80
N VAL A 12 7.77 3.77 -23.14
CA VAL A 12 9.03 3.58 -22.39
C VAL A 12 10.25 3.61 -23.32
N GLN A 13 10.16 3.02 -24.52
CA GLN A 13 11.23 3.12 -25.52
C GLN A 13 11.42 4.55 -26.03
N GLY A 14 10.34 5.29 -26.26
CA GLY A 14 10.39 6.71 -26.58
C GLY A 14 11.06 7.53 -25.49
N PHE A 15 10.73 7.27 -24.22
CA PHE A 15 11.35 7.96 -23.08
C PHE A 15 12.85 7.68 -22.96
N ARG A 16 13.30 6.46 -23.30
CA ARG A 16 14.74 6.14 -23.42
C ARG A 16 15.39 6.95 -24.53
N ALA A 17 14.80 6.98 -25.73
CA ALA A 17 15.33 7.71 -26.87
C ALA A 17 15.40 9.23 -26.64
N MET A 18 14.44 9.78 -25.90
CA MET A 18 14.40 11.18 -25.49
C MET A 18 15.34 11.51 -24.32
N ASN A 19 16.00 10.50 -23.74
CA ASN A 19 16.84 10.61 -22.55
C ASN A 19 16.15 11.35 -21.39
N LEU A 20 14.88 11.00 -21.11
CA LEU A 20 14.16 11.61 -19.99
C LEU A 20 14.80 11.20 -18.67
N ARG A 21 14.89 12.14 -17.72
CA ARG A 21 15.45 11.86 -16.38
C ARG A 21 14.61 10.85 -15.59
N GLY A 22 13.29 10.85 -15.77
CA GLY A 22 12.39 9.98 -15.01
C GLY A 22 10.93 10.36 -15.22
N TRP A 23 10.03 9.53 -14.69
CA TRP A 23 8.58 9.73 -14.79
C TRP A 23 7.84 8.95 -13.70
N ASN A 24 6.60 9.36 -13.44
CA ASN A 24 5.68 8.58 -12.61
C ASN A 24 4.83 7.62 -13.46
N VAL A 25 4.35 6.59 -12.78
CA VAL A 25 3.51 5.53 -13.35
C VAL A 25 2.31 5.35 -12.44
N SER A 26 1.13 5.30 -13.03
CA SER A 26 -0.13 5.02 -12.32
C SER A 26 -0.89 3.89 -12.99
N MET A 27 -2.11 3.63 -12.54
CA MET A 27 -3.02 2.68 -13.18
C MET A 27 -3.15 2.94 -14.69
N PRO A 28 -3.23 1.90 -15.53
CA PRO A 28 -3.16 0.47 -15.20
C PRO A 28 -1.72 -0.10 -15.15
N ASN A 29 -0.70 0.73 -15.33
CA ASN A 29 0.64 0.30 -15.74
C ASN A 29 1.58 -0.13 -14.61
N LYS A 30 1.23 0.13 -13.34
CA LYS A 30 2.14 -0.05 -12.18
C LYS A 30 2.74 -1.46 -12.10
N THR A 31 1.96 -2.50 -12.39
CA THR A 31 2.38 -3.91 -12.33
C THR A 31 2.94 -4.45 -13.64
N ASN A 32 2.87 -3.68 -14.73
CA ASN A 32 3.33 -4.11 -16.06
C ASN A 32 4.68 -3.48 -16.45
N ILE A 33 4.97 -2.27 -15.97
CA ILE A 33 6.11 -1.49 -16.46
C ILE A 33 7.46 -2.13 -16.16
N HIS A 34 7.58 -2.95 -15.10
CA HIS A 34 8.84 -3.60 -14.72
C HIS A 34 9.45 -4.43 -15.86
N LYS A 35 8.65 -4.91 -16.82
CA LYS A 35 9.08 -5.65 -18.01
C LYS A 35 9.95 -4.81 -18.96
N TYR A 36 9.94 -3.49 -18.81
CA TYR A 36 10.61 -2.53 -19.70
C TYR A 36 11.71 -1.72 -18.98
N LEU A 37 11.97 -2.04 -17.71
CA LEU A 37 13.00 -1.40 -16.87
C LEU A 37 14.21 -2.33 -16.75
N ASP A 38 15.36 -1.76 -16.38
CA ASP A 38 16.61 -2.52 -16.25
C ASP A 38 16.80 -3.03 -14.82
N LYS A 39 16.33 -2.27 -13.82
CA LYS A 39 16.47 -2.57 -12.40
C LYS A 39 15.19 -2.24 -11.64
N LEU A 40 15.04 -2.84 -10.48
CA LEU A 40 14.04 -2.50 -9.48
C LEU A 40 14.71 -2.20 -8.15
N SER A 41 14.17 -1.26 -7.40
CA SER A 41 14.49 -1.14 -5.97
C SER A 41 13.98 -2.38 -5.22
N PRO A 42 14.59 -2.75 -4.07
CA PRO A 42 14.13 -3.89 -3.29
C PRO A 42 12.63 -3.81 -2.92
N ALA A 43 12.15 -2.62 -2.55
CA ALA A 43 10.72 -2.41 -2.28
C ALA A 43 9.86 -2.65 -3.54
N ALA A 44 10.24 -2.13 -4.71
CA ALA A 44 9.48 -2.34 -5.94
C ALA A 44 9.47 -3.81 -6.38
N GLU A 45 10.57 -4.53 -6.17
CA GLU A 45 10.68 -5.97 -6.43
C GLU A 45 9.74 -6.77 -5.51
N LEU A 46 9.75 -6.51 -4.20
CA LEU A 46 8.84 -7.17 -3.26
C LEU A 46 7.38 -6.82 -3.52
N VAL A 47 7.06 -5.55 -3.77
CA VAL A 47 5.68 -5.12 -4.08
C VAL A 47 5.20 -5.69 -5.41
N GLY A 48 6.09 -5.83 -6.40
CA GLY A 48 5.71 -6.21 -7.77
C GLY A 48 5.03 -5.07 -8.54
N ALA A 49 5.27 -3.82 -8.13
CA ALA A 49 4.70 -2.64 -8.75
C ALA A 49 5.68 -1.46 -8.71
N VAL A 50 5.57 -0.56 -9.68
CA VAL A 50 6.41 0.63 -9.83
C VAL A 50 5.51 1.84 -10.04
N ASN A 51 5.73 2.92 -9.29
CA ASN A 51 5.07 4.21 -9.50
C ASN A 51 6.04 5.34 -9.91
N THR A 52 7.34 5.07 -9.88
CA THR A 52 8.39 6.05 -10.13
C THR A 52 9.53 5.38 -10.87
N VAL A 53 9.97 5.95 -11.99
CA VAL A 53 11.12 5.50 -12.75
C VAL A 53 12.16 6.61 -12.78
N VAL A 54 13.41 6.24 -12.54
CA VAL A 54 14.57 7.12 -12.71
C VAL A 54 15.48 6.53 -13.78
N ASN A 55 16.02 7.41 -14.62
CA ASN A 55 16.98 7.09 -15.66
C ASN A 55 18.35 7.65 -15.27
N ASP A 56 19.27 6.76 -14.91
CA ASP A 56 20.66 7.08 -14.61
C ASP A 56 21.53 6.56 -15.76
N ASP A 57 22.00 7.48 -16.61
CA ASP A 57 22.87 7.19 -17.76
C ASP A 57 22.33 6.09 -18.70
N GLY A 58 21.02 6.11 -18.95
CA GLY A 58 20.33 5.13 -19.80
C GLY A 58 19.82 3.89 -19.07
N VAL A 59 20.16 3.72 -17.78
CA VAL A 59 19.69 2.63 -16.94
C VAL A 59 18.42 3.06 -16.19
N LEU A 60 17.30 2.41 -16.52
CA LEU A 60 16.00 2.66 -15.89
C LEU A 60 15.83 1.81 -14.63
N THR A 61 15.72 2.48 -13.49
CA THR A 61 15.41 1.84 -12.20
C THR A 61 13.99 2.17 -11.76
N GLY A 62 13.20 1.14 -11.48
CA GLY A 62 11.84 1.25 -10.96
C GLY A 62 11.78 1.32 -9.44
N HIS A 63 11.05 2.30 -8.93
CA HIS A 63 10.79 2.54 -7.52
C HIS A 63 9.28 2.55 -7.22
N ILE A 64 8.94 2.25 -5.98
CA ILE A 64 7.59 2.38 -5.43
C ILE A 64 7.64 3.32 -4.22
N THR A 65 7.06 4.51 -4.37
CA THR A 65 7.13 5.56 -3.34
C THR A 65 5.87 5.67 -2.50
N ASP A 66 4.79 4.98 -2.88
CA ASP A 66 3.52 5.00 -2.14
C ASP A 66 3.73 4.54 -0.68
N GLY A 67 4.45 3.43 -0.47
CA GLY A 67 4.77 2.90 0.85
C GLY A 67 5.72 3.80 1.65
N THR A 68 6.81 4.28 1.04
CA THR A 68 7.76 5.19 1.71
C THR A 68 7.09 6.52 2.08
N GLY A 69 6.19 7.02 1.23
CA GLY A 69 5.44 8.25 1.47
C GLY A 69 4.50 8.09 2.67
N TYR A 70 3.79 6.96 2.74
CA TYR A 70 2.92 6.64 3.88
C TYR A 70 3.69 6.56 5.20
N MET A 71 4.76 5.76 5.25
CA MET A 71 5.58 5.61 6.46
C MET A 71 6.23 6.94 6.88
N ARG A 72 6.66 7.74 5.90
CA ARG A 72 7.19 9.08 6.16
C ARG A 72 6.14 10.02 6.73
N ALA A 73 4.91 10.02 6.18
CA ALA A 73 3.83 10.85 6.67
C ALA A 73 3.48 10.55 8.13
N LEU A 74 3.42 9.26 8.51
CA LEU A 74 3.24 8.86 9.91
C LEU A 74 4.36 9.42 10.81
N LYS A 75 5.61 9.23 10.40
CA LYS A 75 6.77 9.71 11.16
C LYS A 75 6.75 11.24 11.34
N GLU A 76 6.48 11.99 10.29
CA GLU A 76 6.41 13.47 10.34
C GLU A 76 5.22 13.97 11.17
N ALA A 77 4.14 13.21 11.24
CA ALA A 77 3.01 13.48 12.14
C ALA A 77 3.30 13.09 13.61
N GLY A 78 4.49 12.54 13.92
CA GLY A 78 4.87 12.12 15.26
C GLY A 78 4.34 10.73 15.66
N HIS A 79 3.86 9.95 14.69
CA HIS A 79 3.36 8.58 14.92
C HIS A 79 4.48 7.55 14.68
N ASP A 80 5.11 7.09 15.76
CA ASP A 80 6.07 6.00 15.69
C ASP A 80 5.38 4.64 15.78
N ILE A 81 5.36 3.88 14.69
CA ILE A 81 4.80 2.52 14.62
C ILE A 81 5.88 1.42 14.55
N ILE A 82 7.16 1.78 14.58
CA ILE A 82 8.26 0.81 14.49
C ILE A 82 8.30 -0.04 15.76
N GLY A 83 8.51 -1.35 15.59
CA GLY A 83 8.45 -2.36 16.64
C GLY A 83 7.05 -2.65 17.18
N LYS A 84 5.99 -2.07 16.59
CA LYS A 84 4.60 -2.18 17.05
C LYS A 84 3.75 -2.93 16.01
N LYS A 85 2.46 -3.12 16.33
CA LYS A 85 1.49 -3.86 15.50
C LYS A 85 0.56 -2.91 14.74
N MET A 86 0.31 -3.21 13.47
CA MET A 86 -0.61 -2.49 12.58
C MET A 86 -1.74 -3.42 12.14
N THR A 87 -2.97 -2.90 12.12
CA THR A 87 -4.07 -3.52 11.37
C THR A 87 -4.38 -2.67 10.15
N ILE A 88 -4.46 -3.29 8.98
CA ILE A 88 -4.66 -2.59 7.70
C ILE A 88 -5.73 -3.27 6.86
N CYS A 89 -6.65 -2.47 6.33
CA CYS A 89 -7.66 -2.91 5.38
C CYS A 89 -7.18 -2.67 3.95
N GLY A 90 -7.17 -3.71 3.13
CA GLY A 90 -6.90 -3.65 1.70
C GLY A 90 -5.76 -4.54 1.24
N ALA A 91 -5.84 -4.93 -0.03
CA ALA A 91 -4.85 -5.77 -0.71
C ALA A 91 -4.49 -5.25 -2.11
N GLY A 92 -4.86 -4.01 -2.42
CA GLY A 92 -4.50 -3.34 -3.68
C GLY A 92 -3.07 -2.80 -3.69
N GLY A 93 -2.73 -2.01 -4.71
CA GLY A 93 -1.37 -1.46 -4.87
C GLY A 93 -0.90 -0.59 -3.70
N ALA A 94 -1.78 0.26 -3.16
CA ALA A 94 -1.48 1.10 -2.01
C ALA A 94 -1.22 0.26 -0.75
N ALA A 95 -2.15 -0.62 -0.40
CA ALA A 95 -2.02 -1.51 0.76
C ALA A 95 -0.76 -2.39 0.67
N THR A 96 -0.49 -2.99 -0.50
CA THR A 96 0.70 -3.82 -0.71
C THR A 96 1.99 -3.01 -0.50
N ALA A 97 2.07 -1.79 -1.07
CA ALA A 97 3.22 -0.93 -0.89
C ALA A 97 3.41 -0.51 0.57
N ILE A 98 2.33 -0.21 1.29
CA ILE A 98 2.35 0.12 2.72
C ILE A 98 2.82 -1.08 3.55
N CYS A 99 2.23 -2.27 3.38
CA CYS A 99 2.61 -3.46 4.14
C CYS A 99 4.08 -3.84 3.94
N ILE A 100 4.55 -3.83 2.69
CA ILE A 100 5.95 -4.15 2.37
C ILE A 100 6.89 -3.12 2.97
N GLN A 101 6.62 -1.82 2.81
CA GLN A 101 7.49 -0.79 3.38
C GLN A 101 7.47 -0.80 4.91
N ALA A 102 6.30 -0.96 5.53
CA ALA A 102 6.16 -1.10 6.97
C ALA A 102 7.00 -2.26 7.52
N ALA A 103 6.95 -3.42 6.87
CA ALA A 103 7.76 -4.58 7.23
C ALA A 103 9.27 -4.32 7.09
N LEU A 104 9.71 -3.68 5.99
CA LEU A 104 11.10 -3.32 5.76
C LEU A 104 11.63 -2.27 6.76
N ASP A 105 10.77 -1.35 7.19
CA ASP A 105 11.11 -0.27 8.13
C ASP A 105 11.10 -0.74 9.59
N GLY A 106 10.63 -1.95 9.87
CA GLY A 106 10.69 -2.58 11.20
C GLY A 106 9.38 -2.55 12.00
N VAL A 107 8.21 -2.44 11.36
CA VAL A 107 6.95 -2.81 12.01
C VAL A 107 7.01 -4.28 12.44
N LYS A 108 6.55 -4.58 13.66
CA LYS A 108 6.72 -5.91 14.26
C LYS A 108 5.68 -6.91 13.72
N GLU A 109 4.44 -6.46 13.57
CA GLU A 109 3.34 -7.32 13.17
C GLU A 109 2.30 -6.55 12.33
N ILE A 110 1.78 -7.19 11.29
CA ILE A 110 0.76 -6.64 10.39
C ILE A 110 -0.39 -7.63 10.25
N SER A 111 -1.58 -7.21 10.66
CA SER A 111 -2.82 -7.95 10.43
C SER A 111 -3.56 -7.31 9.26
N ILE A 112 -3.59 -8.02 8.12
CA ILE A 112 -4.22 -7.56 6.88
C ILE A 112 -5.65 -8.07 6.84
N PHE A 113 -6.59 -7.20 6.50
CA PHE A 113 -7.98 -7.56 6.24
C PHE A 113 -8.35 -7.17 4.82
N ASN A 114 -8.93 -8.10 4.07
CA ASN A 114 -9.48 -7.83 2.75
C ASN A 114 -10.68 -8.73 2.52
N ARG A 115 -11.69 -8.26 1.79
CA ARG A 115 -12.80 -9.11 1.33
C ARG A 115 -12.27 -10.21 0.40
N LYS A 116 -13.02 -11.30 0.27
CA LYS A 116 -12.74 -12.39 -0.69
C LYS A 116 -13.00 -11.99 -2.14
N ASP A 117 -12.20 -11.06 -2.67
CA ASP A 117 -12.19 -10.65 -4.06
C ASP A 117 -10.87 -11.02 -4.76
N ASP A 118 -10.69 -10.56 -6.00
CA ASP A 118 -9.50 -10.84 -6.83
C ASP A 118 -8.19 -10.39 -6.18
N PHE A 119 -8.23 -9.46 -5.21
CA PHE A 119 -7.04 -8.99 -4.50
C PHE A 119 -6.68 -9.86 -3.29
N TYR A 120 -7.54 -10.77 -2.85
CA TYR A 120 -7.25 -11.61 -1.67
C TYR A 120 -6.01 -12.49 -1.87
N ALA A 121 -5.86 -13.09 -3.06
CA ALA A 121 -4.66 -13.87 -3.42
C ALA A 121 -3.38 -13.00 -3.47
N ASN A 122 -3.50 -11.69 -3.74
CA ASN A 122 -2.38 -10.77 -3.64
C ASN A 122 -1.98 -10.51 -2.19
N ALA A 123 -2.95 -10.44 -1.27
CA ALA A 123 -2.66 -10.35 0.16
C ALA A 123 -1.98 -11.62 0.69
N GLU A 124 -2.39 -12.82 0.25
CA GLU A 124 -1.72 -14.08 0.62
C GLU A 124 -0.24 -14.07 0.22
N LYS A 125 0.05 -13.65 -1.02
CA LYS A 125 1.43 -13.45 -1.49
C LYS A 125 2.17 -12.37 -0.71
N THR A 126 1.49 -11.31 -0.30
CA THR A 126 2.07 -10.24 0.53
C THR A 126 2.47 -10.79 1.90
N VAL A 127 1.62 -11.58 2.53
CA VAL A 127 1.92 -12.28 3.79
C VAL A 127 3.13 -13.20 3.64
N GLU A 128 3.17 -14.03 2.59
CA GLU A 128 4.30 -14.93 2.33
C GLU A 128 5.62 -14.16 2.16
N LYS A 129 5.60 -13.09 1.37
CA LYS A 129 6.78 -12.23 1.14
C LYS A 129 7.26 -11.58 2.43
N ILE A 130 6.36 -11.00 3.23
CA ILE A 130 6.72 -10.37 4.51
C ILE A 130 7.36 -11.40 5.45
N ASN A 131 6.69 -12.53 5.66
CA ASN A 131 7.14 -13.56 6.59
C ASN A 131 8.44 -14.27 6.15
N SER A 132 8.73 -14.33 4.85
CA SER A 132 9.92 -15.01 4.33
C SER A 132 11.12 -14.09 4.03
N LYS A 133 10.89 -12.78 3.92
CA LYS A 133 11.93 -11.80 3.51
C LYS A 133 12.22 -10.72 4.55
N THR A 134 11.48 -10.69 5.66
CA THR A 134 11.63 -9.68 6.72
C THR A 134 11.47 -10.31 8.10
N ASP A 135 11.80 -9.55 9.16
CA ASP A 135 11.55 -9.96 10.56
C ASP A 135 10.12 -9.64 11.04
N CYS A 136 9.31 -8.97 10.20
CA CYS A 136 7.92 -8.66 10.49
C CYS A 136 7.03 -9.91 10.35
N LYS A 137 6.05 -10.06 11.24
CA LYS A 137 5.02 -11.10 11.12
C LYS A 137 3.78 -10.53 10.44
N ALA A 138 3.32 -11.19 9.38
CA ALA A 138 2.09 -10.84 8.69
C ALA A 138 1.07 -11.97 8.74
N GLN A 139 -0.21 -11.59 8.85
CA GLN A 139 -1.36 -12.49 8.80
C GLN A 139 -2.47 -11.86 7.96
N LEU A 140 -3.31 -12.69 7.34
CA LEU A 140 -4.43 -12.25 6.52
C LEU A 140 -5.74 -12.84 7.05
N PHE A 141 -6.75 -12.00 7.12
CA PHE A 141 -8.11 -12.35 7.52
C PHE A 141 -9.13 -11.83 6.52
N ASP A 142 -10.33 -12.40 6.55
CA ASP A 142 -11.48 -11.85 5.84
C ASP A 142 -12.00 -10.61 6.58
N ILE A 143 -12.38 -9.56 5.85
CA ILE A 143 -12.92 -8.33 6.46
C ILE A 143 -14.25 -8.57 7.20
N GLU A 144 -14.98 -9.61 6.79
CA GLU A 144 -16.24 -10.04 7.41
C GLU A 144 -16.03 -10.75 8.77
N ASP A 145 -14.79 -11.12 9.14
CA ASP A 145 -14.48 -11.66 10.48
C ASP A 145 -14.35 -10.52 11.49
N HIS A 146 -15.50 -9.98 11.90
CA HIS A 146 -15.59 -8.79 12.76
C HIS A 146 -14.99 -9.00 14.16
N GLU A 147 -15.06 -10.22 14.70
CA GLU A 147 -14.47 -10.55 16.00
C GLU A 147 -12.94 -10.57 15.91
N ARG A 148 -12.39 -11.12 14.82
CA ARG A 148 -10.97 -11.01 14.53
C ARG A 148 -10.58 -9.56 14.31
N LEU A 149 -11.31 -8.79 13.50
CA LEU A 149 -11.03 -7.38 13.27
C LEU A 149 -10.97 -6.59 14.58
N ARG A 150 -11.97 -6.75 15.46
CA ARG A 150 -12.00 -6.15 16.80
C ARG A 150 -10.75 -6.50 17.59
N LYS A 151 -10.39 -7.79 17.64
CA LYS A 151 -9.21 -8.27 18.35
C LYS A 151 -7.93 -7.64 17.81
N GLU A 152 -7.70 -7.72 16.49
CA GLU A 152 -6.48 -7.22 15.87
C GLU A 152 -6.34 -5.70 16.03
N ILE A 153 -7.44 -4.94 15.93
CA ILE A 153 -7.46 -3.49 16.22
C ILE A 153 -7.12 -3.20 17.69
N SER A 154 -7.68 -3.96 18.63
CA SER A 154 -7.40 -3.78 20.07
C SER A 154 -5.93 -3.99 20.43
N GLU A 155 -5.23 -4.85 19.68
CA GLU A 155 -3.81 -5.16 19.86
C GLU A 155 -2.88 -4.26 19.01
N SER A 156 -3.43 -3.50 18.07
CA SER A 156 -2.67 -2.64 17.15
C SER A 156 -2.56 -1.22 17.67
N VAL A 157 -1.45 -0.54 17.37
CA VAL A 157 -1.28 0.89 17.68
C VAL A 157 -1.83 1.79 16.58
N ILE A 158 -2.02 1.23 15.39
CA ILE A 158 -2.57 1.92 14.23
C ILE A 158 -3.57 1.03 13.49
N PHE A 159 -4.68 1.62 13.08
CA PHE A 159 -5.66 1.04 12.15
C PHE A 159 -5.70 1.86 10.87
N THR A 160 -5.45 1.22 9.73
CA THR A 160 -5.28 1.89 8.45
C THR A 160 -6.28 1.41 7.41
N ASN A 161 -7.06 2.33 6.83
CA ASN A 161 -7.78 2.07 5.58
C ASN A 161 -6.83 2.32 4.40
N ALA A 162 -6.54 1.26 3.64
CA ALA A 162 -5.79 1.30 2.39
C ALA A 162 -6.63 0.79 1.20
N THR A 163 -7.96 0.89 1.30
CA THR A 163 -8.92 0.59 0.23
C THR A 163 -9.43 1.87 -0.45
N GLY A 164 -10.35 1.72 -1.41
CA GLY A 164 -11.11 2.84 -1.97
C GLY A 164 -12.39 3.19 -1.19
N VAL A 165 -12.76 2.43 -0.16
CA VAL A 165 -13.94 2.75 0.67
C VAL A 165 -13.69 4.06 1.41
N GLY A 166 -14.69 4.95 1.42
CA GLY A 166 -14.55 6.33 1.90
C GLY A 166 -14.23 7.33 0.79
N MET A 167 -13.76 6.89 -0.38
CA MET A 167 -13.62 7.70 -1.59
C MET A 167 -14.76 7.40 -2.58
N LYS A 168 -15.15 8.37 -3.42
CA LYS A 168 -16.10 8.14 -4.52
C LYS A 168 -15.71 6.87 -5.32
N PRO A 169 -16.65 5.93 -5.59
CA PRO A 169 -18.10 6.03 -5.39
C PRO A 169 -18.62 5.69 -3.98
N PHE A 170 -17.77 5.30 -3.04
CA PHE A 170 -18.10 4.85 -1.68
C PHE A 170 -17.91 5.96 -0.63
N GLU A 171 -18.11 7.22 -1.02
CA GLU A 171 -17.99 8.36 -0.10
C GLU A 171 -19.12 8.30 0.94
N GLY A 172 -18.76 8.42 2.22
CA GLY A 172 -19.70 8.24 3.35
C GLY A 172 -19.79 6.80 3.88
N GLU A 173 -19.18 5.83 3.20
CA GLU A 173 -19.09 4.43 3.67
C GLU A 173 -17.80 4.19 4.48
N THR A 174 -17.80 3.16 5.33
CA THR A 174 -16.64 2.71 6.10
C THR A 174 -16.65 1.18 6.23
N LEU A 175 -15.45 0.59 6.29
CA LEU A 175 -15.27 -0.83 6.58
C LEU A 175 -15.28 -1.15 8.08
N LEU A 176 -15.31 -0.13 8.94
CA LEU A 176 -15.37 -0.31 10.39
C LEU A 176 -16.79 -0.72 10.82
N PRO A 177 -17.00 -1.93 11.36
CA PRO A 177 -18.35 -2.39 11.69
C PRO A 177 -19.00 -1.63 12.86
N SER A 178 -18.18 -1.16 13.81
CA SER A 178 -18.65 -0.46 15.01
C SER A 178 -17.58 0.48 15.57
N ALA A 179 -18.01 1.66 16.04
CA ALA A 179 -17.16 2.67 16.65
C ALA A 179 -16.47 2.18 17.94
N ASP A 180 -17.09 1.25 18.66
CA ASP A 180 -16.55 0.67 19.91
C ASP A 180 -15.29 -0.20 19.70
N MET A 181 -14.89 -0.45 18.45
CA MET A 181 -13.61 -1.07 18.12
C MET A 181 -12.45 -0.08 18.23
N LEU A 182 -12.72 1.24 18.17
CA LEU A 182 -11.71 2.29 18.28
C LEU A 182 -11.59 2.74 19.74
N ARG A 183 -10.35 2.83 20.21
CA ARG A 183 -10.01 3.38 21.53
C ARG A 183 -9.28 4.72 21.38
N PRO A 184 -9.34 5.61 22.37
CA PRO A 184 -8.76 6.96 22.26
C PRO A 184 -7.27 7.00 21.89
N GLU A 185 -6.50 5.97 22.26
CA GLU A 185 -5.06 5.89 22.00
C GLU A 185 -4.71 5.34 20.61
N LEU A 186 -5.70 4.78 19.88
CA LEU A 186 -5.48 4.19 18.57
C LEU A 186 -5.28 5.28 17.53
N ILE A 187 -4.20 5.17 16.76
CA ILE A 187 -4.02 6.00 15.57
C ILE A 187 -4.92 5.44 14.48
N VAL A 188 -5.78 6.28 13.90
CA VAL A 188 -6.60 5.91 12.73
C VAL A 188 -6.07 6.65 11.52
N SER A 189 -5.77 5.91 10.45
CA SER A 189 -5.18 6.43 9.23
C SER A 189 -6.00 6.03 8.01
N ASP A 190 -6.04 6.90 7.01
CA ASP A 190 -6.72 6.64 5.73
C ASP A 190 -5.83 7.07 4.56
N VAL A 191 -5.75 6.25 3.51
CA VAL A 191 -5.07 6.63 2.26
C VAL A 191 -5.92 7.57 1.41
N VAL A 192 -7.23 7.61 1.64
CA VAL A 192 -8.14 8.53 0.98
C VAL A 192 -7.95 9.93 1.54
N TYR A 193 -7.66 10.87 0.65
CA TYR A 193 -7.52 12.30 0.96
C TYR A 193 -8.64 13.16 0.32
N LYS A 194 -9.54 12.52 -0.44
CA LYS A 194 -10.72 13.15 -1.03
C LYS A 194 -11.94 12.24 -0.83
N PRO A 195 -12.82 12.57 0.14
CA PRO A 195 -12.85 13.76 0.99
C PRO A 195 -11.67 13.85 1.99
N THR A 196 -11.45 15.03 2.58
CA THR A 196 -10.35 15.26 3.55
C THR A 196 -10.49 14.46 4.84
N LYS A 197 -11.73 14.13 5.21
CA LYS A 197 -12.07 13.15 6.25
C LYS A 197 -13.06 12.17 5.65
N THR A 198 -12.70 10.89 5.60
CA THR A 198 -13.64 9.82 5.27
C THR A 198 -14.55 9.53 6.43
N ARG A 199 -15.61 8.73 6.22
CA ARG A 199 -16.47 8.29 7.31
C ARG A 199 -15.71 7.61 8.44
N LEU A 200 -14.63 6.88 8.12
CA LEU A 200 -13.75 6.29 9.13
C LEU A 200 -13.10 7.35 10.04
N LEU A 201 -12.61 8.45 9.47
CA LEU A 201 -11.93 9.51 10.23
C LEU A 201 -12.87 10.46 10.99
N GLU A 202 -14.19 10.34 10.77
CA GLU A 202 -15.22 11.09 11.49
C GLU A 202 -15.72 10.41 12.77
N ILE A 203 -15.43 9.10 12.92
CA ILE A 203 -15.83 8.29 14.08
C ILE A 203 -14.87 8.57 15.24
#